data_AF-A0A6V7WM61-F1
#
_entry.id   AF-A0A6V7WM61-F1
#
_cell.length_a   1.000
_cell.length_b   1.000
_cell.length_c   1.000
_cell.angle_alpha   90.00
_cell.angle_beta   90.00
_cell.angle_gamma   90.00
#
_symmetry.space_group_name_H-M   'P 1'
#
loop_
_entity.id
_entity.type
_entity.pdbx_description
1 polymer ?
#
loop_
_entity_poly.entity_id
_entity_poly.type
_entity_poly.pdbx_seq_one_letter_code
_entity_poly.pdbx_strand_id
1 'polypeptide(L)'
;MGKDIQLLDNGVEEYQQTLKYNKKIMSLKSYGIILCFDAYVPKAKDMIDNRFRINLLHDSSEPYYAFGITVLQLTFKFATQKYISLRENNVTFKRGGDSYMEIRTEGSKEYSHMGGPEMRSNPIGQTGVHINVVIYAEEFFYNISINGGDFIHYHHRFPPWAVNHVMIDGDIKDVKFEEDSSQCQKIINNSIKFELPPNMLEVKPLTDMETIVITGKISKFPINVTFLNGAIERHNRIGQVVLDFALSQNDIYIESKSKGSKAKYTTKLLPHHLELKEGEAIQLNFYGKMESISFEIETKEDTYANLFISLMPYAATHYVMVDGLEKIKEYDLIDLQRN
;
A
#
# COMPACT_ATOMS: atom_id res chain seq x y z
N MET A 1 -54.46 9.62 42.96
CA MET A 1 -53.41 8.63 42.65
C MET A 1 -52.72 9.06 41.37
N GLY A 2 -51.68 9.90 41.49
CA GLY A 2 -50.74 10.18 40.41
C GLY A 2 -49.42 9.51 40.77
N LYS A 3 -48.90 8.64 39.90
CA LYS A 3 -47.57 8.04 40.06
C LYS A 3 -46.59 8.94 39.32
N ASP A 4 -45.71 9.59 40.09
CA ASP A 4 -44.52 10.23 39.55
C ASP A 4 -43.57 9.16 39.01
N ILE A 5 -43.26 9.26 37.72
CA ILE A 5 -42.22 8.47 37.06
C ILE A 5 -40.93 9.24 37.26
N GLN A 6 -40.08 8.78 38.18
CA GLN A 6 -38.69 9.22 38.27
C GLN A 6 -37.92 8.57 37.11
N LEU A 7 -37.49 9.40 36.16
CA LEU A 7 -36.50 9.00 35.16
C LEU A 7 -35.14 8.91 35.86
N LEU A 8 -34.58 7.70 35.91
CA LEU A 8 -33.21 7.47 36.34
C LEU A 8 -32.27 8.03 35.26
N ASP A 9 -31.53 9.06 35.65
CA ASP A 9 -30.44 9.65 34.88
C ASP A 9 -29.28 8.66 34.86
N ASN A 10 -29.26 7.81 33.82
CA ASN A 10 -28.14 6.90 33.57
C ASN A 10 -26.97 7.75 33.06
N GLY A 11 -26.08 8.13 33.97
CA GLY A 11 -24.81 8.78 33.65
C GLY A 11 -24.07 7.98 32.58
N VAL A 12 -24.11 8.46 31.35
CA VAL A 12 -23.30 7.96 30.26
C VAL A 12 -21.87 8.38 30.58
N GLU A 13 -21.02 7.44 30.97
CA GLU A 13 -19.58 7.67 31.07
C GLU A 13 -19.12 8.26 29.74
N GLU A 14 -18.66 9.50 29.79
CA GLU A 14 -18.09 10.22 28.66
C GLU A 14 -16.78 9.50 28.28
N TYR A 15 -16.87 8.54 27.36
CA TYR A 15 -15.72 7.83 26.83
C TYR A 15 -14.77 8.88 26.23
N GLN A 16 -13.66 9.14 26.91
CA GLN A 16 -12.62 10.03 26.37
C GLN A 16 -12.15 9.45 25.05
N GLN A 17 -12.50 10.12 23.96
CA GLN A 17 -12.19 9.70 22.62
C GLN A 17 -10.67 9.77 22.43
N THR A 18 -10.04 8.62 22.20
CA THR A 18 -8.61 8.56 21.90
C THR A 18 -8.33 9.35 20.63
N LEU A 19 -7.25 10.14 20.65
CA LEU A 19 -6.83 10.89 19.47
C LEU A 19 -6.44 9.92 18.35
N LYS A 20 -6.97 10.18 17.15
CA LYS A 20 -6.68 9.41 15.94
C LYS A 20 -6.13 10.35 14.88
N TYR A 21 -5.00 9.97 14.29
CA TYR A 21 -4.35 10.68 13.20
C TYR A 21 -4.31 9.76 11.97
N ASN A 22 -4.83 10.24 10.84
CA ASN A 22 -4.92 9.46 9.62
C ASN A 22 -4.19 10.16 8.48
N LYS A 23 -3.48 9.37 7.67
CA LYS A 23 -2.85 9.84 6.43
C LYS A 23 -3.09 8.83 5.31
N LYS A 24 -3.50 9.32 4.15
CA LYS A 24 -3.55 8.51 2.91
C LYS A 24 -2.18 8.60 2.23
N ILE A 25 -1.63 7.46 1.82
CA ILE A 25 -0.41 7.42 1.01
C ILE A 25 -0.83 7.51 -0.45
N MET A 26 -0.35 8.54 -1.15
CA MET A 26 -0.75 8.82 -2.53
C MET A 26 0.05 8.03 -3.56
N SER A 27 1.35 7.82 -3.30
CA SER A 27 2.25 7.07 -4.19
C SER A 27 2.67 5.76 -3.54
N LEU A 28 2.47 4.64 -4.24
CA LEU A 28 2.90 3.33 -3.77
C LEU A 28 4.43 3.20 -3.95
N LYS A 29 5.10 2.48 -3.04
CA LYS A 29 6.56 2.32 -3.05
C LYS A 29 6.94 0.90 -2.69
N SER A 30 7.85 0.27 -3.47
CA SER A 30 8.40 -1.05 -3.11
C SER A 30 9.55 -0.94 -2.11
N TYR A 31 10.23 0.20 -2.06
CA TYR A 31 11.33 0.50 -1.14
C TYR A 31 11.38 2.00 -0.85
N GLY A 32 12.24 2.42 0.08
CA GLY A 32 12.35 3.82 0.48
C GLY A 32 11.58 4.15 1.75
N ILE A 33 11.46 5.43 2.08
CA ILE A 33 10.70 5.88 3.25
C ILE A 33 9.20 5.70 2.99
N ILE A 34 8.57 4.88 3.82
CA ILE A 34 7.13 4.62 3.81
C ILE A 34 6.39 5.61 4.71
N LEU A 35 6.94 5.88 5.91
CA LEU A 35 6.37 6.80 6.87
C LEU A 35 7.48 7.55 7.61
N CYS A 36 7.32 8.87 7.73
CA CYS A 36 8.06 9.68 8.70
C CYS A 36 7.11 10.64 9.41
N PHE A 37 7.22 10.72 10.73
CA PHE A 37 6.49 11.74 11.50
C PHE A 37 7.23 12.14 12.78
N ASP A 38 6.95 13.35 13.24
CA ASP A 38 7.26 13.80 14.60
C ASP A 38 6.00 13.73 15.47
N ALA A 39 6.16 13.46 16.76
CA ALA A 39 5.06 13.47 17.71
C ALA A 39 5.54 13.75 19.13
N TYR A 40 4.59 13.85 20.07
CA TYR A 40 4.85 13.95 21.50
C TYR A 40 4.17 12.79 22.23
N VAL A 41 4.96 12.01 22.97
CA VAL A 41 4.47 10.99 23.90
C VAL A 41 4.11 11.70 25.21
N PRO A 42 2.83 11.71 25.64
CA PRO A 42 2.40 12.39 26.87
C PRO A 42 3.15 11.89 28.11
N LYS A 43 3.09 12.65 29.20
CA LYS A 43 3.60 12.17 30.50
C LYS A 43 2.72 11.03 30.99
N ALA A 44 3.30 10.10 31.75
CA ALA A 44 2.58 8.93 32.26
C ALA A 44 1.25 9.26 32.98
N LYS A 45 1.17 10.38 33.72
CA LYS A 45 -0.05 10.82 34.41
C LYS A 45 -1.18 11.28 33.47
N ASP A 46 -0.83 11.61 32.23
CA ASP A 46 -1.74 12.11 31.19
C ASP A 46 -2.07 11.01 30.16
N MET A 47 -1.58 9.78 30.37
CA MET A 47 -1.86 8.61 29.53
C MET A 47 -3.12 7.88 30.03
N ILE A 48 -3.96 7.46 29.10
CA ILE A 48 -5.20 6.72 29.39
C ILE A 48 -4.93 5.21 29.25
N ASP A 49 -4.41 4.79 28.09
CA ASP A 49 -4.22 3.39 27.74
C ASP A 49 -2.79 2.89 28.01
N ASN A 50 -1.88 3.80 28.30
CA ASN A 50 -0.45 3.61 28.45
C ASN A 50 0.20 3.01 27.20
N ARG A 51 -0.37 3.30 26.03
CA ARG A 51 0.12 2.84 24.74
C ARG A 51 -0.36 3.73 23.61
N PHE A 52 0.36 3.68 22.51
CA PHE A 52 -0.13 4.15 21.23
C PHE A 52 0.25 3.14 20.14
N ARG A 53 -0.42 3.22 18.99
CA ARG A 53 -0.20 2.34 17.85
C ARG A 53 0.05 3.13 16.59
N ILE A 54 0.86 2.54 15.71
CA ILE A 54 1.07 2.97 14.34
C ILE A 54 0.63 1.81 13.47
N ASN A 55 -0.32 2.05 12.57
CA ASN A 55 -0.86 1.05 11.67
C ASN A 55 -0.60 1.48 10.23
N LEU A 56 0.12 0.64 9.49
CA LEU A 56 0.25 0.72 8.04
C LEU A 56 -0.78 -0.24 7.46
N LEU A 57 -1.73 0.30 6.71
CA LEU A 57 -2.96 -0.38 6.29
C LEU A 57 -3.04 -0.47 4.76
N HIS A 58 -3.70 -1.53 4.29
CA HIS A 58 -4.09 -1.75 2.90
C HIS A 58 -5.62 -1.83 2.79
N ASP A 59 -6.19 -1.09 1.84
CA ASP A 59 -7.61 -1.10 1.43
C ASP A 59 -8.61 -0.65 2.51
N SER A 60 -8.11 -0.14 3.65
CA SER A 60 -8.94 0.41 4.72
C SER A 60 -8.20 1.55 5.43
N SER A 61 -8.94 2.57 5.85
CA SER A 61 -8.43 3.65 6.70
C SER A 61 -8.44 3.29 8.19
N GLU A 62 -9.12 2.20 8.58
CA GLU A 62 -9.16 1.72 9.96
C GLU A 62 -8.78 0.23 10.03
N PRO A 63 -8.18 -0.23 11.15
CA PRO A 63 -7.89 -1.64 11.38
C PRO A 63 -9.20 -2.38 11.66
N TYR A 64 -9.91 -2.74 10.60
CA TYR A 64 -11.11 -3.56 10.70
C TYR A 64 -10.82 -4.93 10.10
N TYR A 65 -10.80 -5.95 10.96
CA TYR A 65 -10.42 -7.32 10.61
C TYR A 65 -11.23 -7.95 9.48
N ALA A 66 -12.43 -7.42 9.19
CA ALA A 66 -13.27 -7.99 8.15
C ALA A 66 -12.93 -7.49 6.74
N PHE A 67 -12.28 -6.33 6.59
CA PHE A 67 -12.19 -5.66 5.28
C PHE A 67 -10.82 -5.10 4.91
N GLY A 68 -9.92 -4.88 5.88
CA GLY A 68 -8.59 -4.33 5.62
C GLY A 68 -7.46 -5.29 6.02
N ILE A 69 -6.26 -5.02 5.51
CA ILE A 69 -5.03 -5.70 5.93
C ILE A 69 -4.16 -4.69 6.66
N THR A 70 -3.69 -5.07 7.84
CA THR A 70 -2.65 -4.34 8.57
C THR A 70 -1.30 -4.90 8.14
N VAL A 71 -0.69 -4.23 7.18
CA VAL A 71 0.61 -4.56 6.60
C VAL A 71 1.69 -4.59 7.69
N LEU A 72 1.70 -3.56 8.54
CA LEU A 72 2.58 -3.43 9.69
C LEU A 72 1.86 -2.68 10.81
N GLN A 73 1.89 -3.23 12.02
CA GLN A 73 1.47 -2.56 13.24
C GLN A 73 2.64 -2.47 14.21
N LEU A 74 2.87 -1.28 14.74
CA LEU A 74 3.77 -1.03 15.86
C LEU A 74 2.92 -0.60 17.05
N THR A 75 2.99 -1.34 18.16
CA THR A 75 2.35 -0.96 19.41
C THR A 75 3.43 -0.65 20.45
N PHE A 76 3.48 0.59 20.92
CA PHE A 76 4.39 1.01 21.98
C PHE A 76 3.64 1.02 23.30
N LYS A 77 4.04 0.17 24.24
CA LYS A 77 3.44 0.09 25.58
C LYS A 77 4.40 0.63 26.64
N PHE A 78 3.84 1.39 27.58
CA PHE A 78 4.54 1.97 28.72
C PHE A 78 3.97 1.37 30.01
N ALA A 79 4.85 0.93 30.92
CA ALA A 79 4.47 0.29 32.18
C ALA A 79 4.17 1.33 33.27
N THR A 80 3.11 2.11 33.14
CA THR A 80 2.87 3.30 34.00
C THR A 80 2.58 3.00 35.47
N GLN A 81 2.06 1.80 35.78
CA GLN A 81 1.65 1.41 37.15
C GLN A 81 2.80 1.36 38.17
N LYS A 82 4.06 1.25 37.72
CA LYS A 82 5.24 1.30 38.62
C LYS A 82 5.60 2.72 39.08
N TYR A 83 4.86 3.75 38.65
CA TYR A 83 5.32 5.15 38.74
C TYR A 83 4.34 6.13 39.39
N ILE A 84 3.10 5.73 39.72
CA ILE A 84 2.16 6.56 40.48
C ILE A 84 2.70 6.87 41.90
N SER A 85 3.67 6.10 42.40
CA SER A 85 4.32 6.31 43.70
C SER A 85 5.51 7.29 43.69
N LEU A 86 6.04 7.66 42.51
CA LEU A 86 7.17 8.59 42.38
C LEU A 86 6.63 9.92 41.83
N ARG A 87 6.48 10.92 42.69
CA ARG A 87 5.90 12.25 42.40
C ARG A 87 6.76 13.12 41.44
N GLU A 88 7.37 12.55 40.41
CA GLU A 88 8.30 13.26 39.54
C GLU A 88 7.85 13.28 38.07
N ASN A 89 8.02 14.45 37.45
CA ASN A 89 7.40 14.82 36.18
C ASN A 89 7.99 14.14 34.94
N ASN A 90 9.10 13.39 35.08
CA ASN A 90 9.82 12.71 33.99
C ASN A 90 10.37 11.38 34.51
N VAL A 91 9.79 10.26 34.06
CA VAL A 91 10.22 8.93 34.49
C VAL A 91 11.14 8.34 33.43
N THR A 92 12.41 8.12 33.81
CA THR A 92 13.39 7.36 33.02
C THR A 92 13.30 5.88 33.35
N PHE A 93 13.27 5.02 32.33
CA PHE A 93 13.04 3.59 32.51
C PHE A 93 14.34 2.84 32.81
N LYS A 94 14.28 1.85 33.72
CA LYS A 94 15.32 0.81 33.81
C LYS A 94 15.08 -0.24 32.73
N ARG A 95 16.13 -0.57 31.97
CA ARG A 95 16.16 -1.65 30.96
C ARG A 95 15.61 -2.95 31.60
N GLY A 96 14.52 -3.51 31.04
CA GLY A 96 13.90 -4.76 31.52
C GLY A 96 12.54 -4.64 32.23
N GLY A 97 11.90 -3.47 32.26
CA GLY A 97 10.52 -3.31 32.74
C GLY A 97 9.45 -3.79 31.74
N ASP A 98 8.17 -3.82 32.15
CA ASP A 98 7.01 -4.29 31.35
C ASP A 98 6.66 -3.39 30.13
N SER A 99 7.59 -2.51 29.73
CA SER A 99 7.44 -1.63 28.56
C SER A 99 8.09 -2.27 27.36
N TYR A 100 7.30 -2.46 26.33
CA TYR A 100 7.70 -3.16 25.13
C TYR A 100 7.18 -2.46 23.90
N MET A 101 7.80 -2.77 22.77
CA MET A 101 7.25 -2.55 21.46
C MET A 101 6.82 -3.91 20.90
N GLU A 102 5.57 -4.00 20.48
CA GLU A 102 5.04 -5.15 19.75
C GLU A 102 4.99 -4.79 18.27
N ILE A 103 5.56 -5.65 17.44
CA ILE A 103 5.52 -5.54 15.98
C ILE A 103 4.70 -6.71 15.45
N ARG A 104 3.69 -6.44 14.62
CA ARG A 104 2.93 -7.51 13.97
C ARG A 104 2.41 -7.12 12.61
N THR A 105 1.95 -8.12 11.90
CA THR A 105 1.17 -8.01 10.67
C THR A 105 -0.12 -8.77 10.89
N GLU A 106 -1.23 -8.22 10.42
CA GLU A 106 -2.55 -8.80 10.65
C GLU A 106 -3.38 -8.70 9.38
N GLY A 107 -3.90 -9.82 8.89
CA GLY A 107 -4.80 -9.86 7.75
C GLY A 107 -6.13 -10.52 8.11
N SER A 108 -6.98 -10.73 7.10
CA SER A 108 -8.19 -11.55 7.25
C SER A 108 -7.87 -12.96 7.79
N LYS A 109 -8.89 -13.75 8.17
CA LYS A 109 -8.70 -15.13 8.69
C LYS A 109 -7.81 -16.00 7.81
N GLU A 110 -7.80 -15.77 6.49
CA GLU A 110 -6.94 -16.44 5.53
C GLU A 110 -5.44 -16.22 5.80
N TYR A 111 -5.08 -15.15 6.50
CA TYR A 111 -3.70 -14.71 6.81
C TYR A 111 -3.29 -14.98 8.26
N SER A 112 -4.14 -15.66 9.05
CA SER A 112 -3.88 -15.94 10.49
C SER A 112 -2.61 -16.76 10.77
N HIS A 113 -2.00 -17.37 9.75
CA HIS A 113 -0.79 -18.18 9.86
C HIS A 113 0.52 -17.39 9.68
N MET A 114 0.48 -16.07 9.45
CA MET A 114 1.67 -15.29 9.06
C MET A 114 2.66 -15.00 10.21
N GLY A 115 2.59 -15.71 11.33
CA GLY A 115 3.51 -15.59 12.47
C GLY A 115 2.95 -14.71 13.59
N GLY A 116 3.32 -15.04 14.83
CA GLY A 116 2.91 -14.25 16.01
C GLY A 116 3.53 -12.86 16.05
N PRO A 117 3.12 -12.03 17.03
CA PRO A 117 3.75 -10.74 17.29
C PRO A 117 5.23 -10.90 17.69
N GLU A 118 6.08 -10.01 17.23
CA GLU A 118 7.46 -9.86 17.70
C GLU A 118 7.53 -8.84 18.83
N MET A 119 8.14 -9.24 19.94
CA MET A 119 8.28 -8.39 21.13
C MET A 119 9.70 -7.86 21.23
N ARG A 120 9.83 -6.54 21.38
CA ARG A 120 11.10 -5.83 21.58
C ARG A 120 11.01 -4.94 22.81
N SER A 121 12.16 -4.56 23.38
CA SER A 121 12.18 -3.49 24.38
C SER A 121 11.66 -2.20 23.73
N ASN A 122 10.87 -1.40 24.48
CA ASN A 122 10.35 -0.13 23.95
C ASN A 122 11.52 0.85 23.71
N PRO A 123 11.82 1.21 22.44
CA PRO A 123 12.97 2.05 22.10
C PRO A 123 12.81 3.52 22.50
N ILE A 124 11.58 3.99 22.76
CA ILE A 124 11.32 5.36 23.23
C ILE A 124 11.84 5.51 24.67
N GLY A 125 11.67 4.45 25.48
CA GLY A 125 12.28 4.33 26.80
C GLY A 125 11.86 5.37 27.83
N GLN A 126 10.99 6.34 27.52
CA GLN A 126 10.42 7.31 28.47
C GLN A 126 9.10 7.95 28.00
N THR A 127 8.38 8.59 28.93
CA THR A 127 7.16 9.37 28.66
C THR A 127 7.44 10.87 28.78
N GLY A 128 6.57 11.72 28.24
CA GLY A 128 6.75 13.18 28.27
C GLY A 128 7.83 13.69 27.33
N VAL A 129 7.99 13.06 26.17
CA VAL A 129 9.07 13.35 25.21
C VAL A 129 8.59 13.48 23.79
N HIS A 130 9.29 14.32 23.02
CA HIS A 130 9.14 14.33 21.58
C HIS A 130 9.83 13.12 20.96
N ILE A 131 9.21 12.57 19.93
CA ILE A 131 9.74 11.48 19.14
C ILE A 131 9.72 11.82 17.66
N ASN A 132 10.68 11.26 16.93
CA ASN A 132 10.68 11.15 15.48
C ASN A 132 10.67 9.66 15.14
N VAL A 133 9.78 9.24 14.25
CA VAL A 133 9.65 7.85 13.80
C VAL A 133 9.88 7.80 12.31
N VAL A 134 10.76 6.91 11.86
CA VAL A 134 11.02 6.63 10.45
C VAL A 134 10.79 5.15 10.20
N ILE A 135 9.90 4.83 9.27
CA ILE A 135 9.72 3.48 8.72
C ILE A 135 10.18 3.52 7.28
N TYR A 136 11.29 2.83 7.03
CA TYR A 136 11.91 2.67 5.72
C TYR A 136 11.77 1.21 5.26
N ALA A 137 11.49 0.98 3.99
CA ALA A 137 11.40 -0.34 3.40
C ALA A 137 12.62 -0.62 2.53
N GLU A 138 13.25 -1.76 2.75
CA GLU A 138 14.22 -2.39 1.85
C GLU A 138 13.58 -3.54 1.10
N GLU A 139 14.38 -4.28 0.34
CA GLU A 139 13.93 -5.45 -0.42
C GLU A 139 13.24 -6.50 0.47
N PHE A 140 13.74 -6.73 1.69
CA PHE A 140 13.27 -7.82 2.56
C PHE A 140 12.73 -7.40 3.94
N PHE A 141 12.98 -6.15 4.36
CA PHE A 141 12.70 -5.69 5.71
C PHE A 141 12.11 -4.29 5.76
N TYR A 142 11.28 -4.05 6.77
CA TYR A 142 11.06 -2.73 7.33
C TYR A 142 12.19 -2.41 8.32
N ASN A 143 12.84 -1.27 8.10
CA ASN A 143 13.80 -0.66 8.99
C ASN A 143 13.10 0.45 9.77
N ILE A 144 12.87 0.21 11.06
CA ILE A 144 12.16 1.12 11.94
C ILE A 144 13.19 1.84 12.82
N SER A 145 13.32 3.15 12.68
CA SER A 145 14.16 3.98 13.57
C SER A 145 13.28 4.90 14.40
N ILE A 146 13.67 5.06 15.67
CA ILE A 146 13.06 5.97 16.62
C ILE A 146 14.15 6.92 17.08
N ASN A 147 13.93 8.22 16.90
CA ASN A 147 14.85 9.31 17.25
C ASN A 147 16.25 9.17 16.61
N GLY A 148 16.33 8.59 15.40
CA GLY A 148 17.61 8.35 14.72
C GLY A 148 18.50 7.27 15.37
N GLY A 149 17.94 6.45 16.26
CA GLY A 149 18.62 5.29 16.82
C GLY A 149 18.72 4.12 15.83
N ASP A 150 19.37 3.04 16.27
CA ASP A 150 19.56 1.82 15.48
C ASP A 150 18.25 1.28 14.90
N PHE A 151 18.34 0.70 13.70
CA PHE A 151 17.18 0.12 13.05
C PHE A 151 16.71 -1.15 13.74
N ILE A 152 15.40 -1.22 13.94
CA ILE A 152 14.70 -2.46 14.26
C ILE A 152 14.24 -3.04 12.93
N HIS A 153 14.81 -4.19 12.57
CA HIS A 153 14.51 -4.92 11.34
C HIS A 153 13.30 -5.82 11.55
N TYR A 154 12.31 -5.72 10.66
CA TYR A 154 11.15 -6.60 10.64
C TYR A 154 10.90 -7.10 9.22
N HIS A 155 10.92 -8.42 9.03
CA HIS A 155 10.74 -9.02 7.71
C HIS A 155 9.39 -8.67 7.10
N HIS A 156 9.38 -8.41 5.80
CA HIS A 156 8.15 -8.21 5.04
C HIS A 156 7.28 -9.46 5.09
N ARG A 157 6.06 -9.31 5.58
CA ARG A 157 5.00 -10.32 5.47
C ARG A 157 4.03 -9.99 4.34
N PHE A 158 3.84 -8.70 4.09
CA PHE A 158 3.23 -8.16 2.87
C PHE A 158 4.23 -7.21 2.22
N PRO A 159 4.12 -7.00 0.90
CA PRO A 159 5.01 -6.08 0.22
C PRO A 159 4.77 -4.62 0.66
N PRO A 160 5.82 -3.79 0.72
CA PRO A 160 5.73 -2.40 1.18
C PRO A 160 4.73 -1.52 0.42
N TRP A 161 4.56 -1.77 -0.87
CA TRP A 161 3.63 -0.99 -1.70
C TRP A 161 2.17 -1.21 -1.31
N ALA A 162 1.86 -2.24 -0.52
CA ALA A 162 0.51 -2.48 -0.02
C ALA A 162 0.02 -1.35 0.89
N VAL A 163 0.93 -0.59 1.50
CA VAL A 163 0.56 0.49 2.41
C VAL A 163 -0.05 1.65 1.62
N ASN A 164 -1.36 1.83 1.74
CA ASN A 164 -2.10 2.97 1.16
C ASN A 164 -2.74 3.88 2.22
N HIS A 165 -2.75 3.45 3.49
CA HIS A 165 -3.24 4.23 4.62
C HIS A 165 -2.33 4.10 5.84
N VAL A 166 -2.25 5.16 6.63
CA VAL A 166 -1.58 5.21 7.93
C VAL A 166 -2.58 5.67 8.97
N MET A 167 -2.67 4.94 10.08
CA MET A 167 -3.44 5.35 11.26
C MET A 167 -2.56 5.28 12.51
N ILE A 168 -2.46 6.42 13.20
CA ILE A 168 -1.80 6.53 14.50
C ILE A 168 -2.86 6.82 15.56
N ASP A 169 -2.93 6.02 16.61
CA ASP A 169 -3.93 6.16 17.68
C ASP A 169 -3.39 5.87 19.08
N GLY A 170 -4.14 6.28 20.11
CA GLY A 170 -3.80 6.06 21.53
C GLY A 170 -3.11 7.26 22.18
N ASP A 171 -2.23 7.00 23.15
CA ASP A 171 -1.55 8.03 23.94
C ASP A 171 -0.37 8.67 23.19
N ILE A 172 -0.71 9.49 22.19
CA ILE A 172 0.24 10.23 21.36
C ILE A 172 -0.41 11.57 20.97
N LYS A 173 0.38 12.63 20.94
CA LYS A 173 -0.08 14.00 20.64
C LYS A 173 0.81 14.65 19.59
N ASP A 174 0.32 15.75 19.02
CA ASP A 174 1.07 16.64 18.12
C ASP A 174 1.76 15.91 16.96
N VAL A 175 1.07 14.89 16.40
CA VAL A 175 1.57 14.14 15.25
C VAL A 175 1.67 15.06 14.03
N LYS A 176 2.88 15.17 13.49
CA LYS A 176 3.21 15.93 12.28
C LYS A 176 3.85 15.00 11.27
N PHE A 177 3.12 14.70 10.19
CA PHE A 177 3.63 13.90 9.08
C PHE A 177 4.70 14.66 8.29
N GLU A 178 5.31 14.00 7.30
CA GLU A 178 6.47 14.55 6.59
C GLU A 178 6.27 15.96 5.99
N GLU A 179 5.05 16.32 5.61
CA GLU A 179 4.75 17.64 5.06
C GLU A 179 4.94 18.76 6.10
N ASP A 180 4.66 18.46 7.38
CA ASP A 180 4.67 19.40 8.50
C ASP A 180 5.89 19.24 9.42
N SER A 181 6.76 18.27 9.14
CA SER A 181 7.96 17.96 9.93
C SER A 181 9.24 18.36 9.17
N SER A 182 9.90 19.41 9.65
CA SER A 182 11.21 19.83 9.10
C SER A 182 12.30 18.75 9.26
N GLN A 183 12.19 17.89 10.29
CA GLN A 183 13.10 16.77 10.49
C GLN A 183 12.86 15.70 9.43
N CYS A 184 11.62 15.30 9.20
CA CYS A 184 11.26 14.35 8.15
C CYS A 184 11.63 14.83 6.75
N GLN A 185 11.41 16.11 6.44
CA GLN A 185 11.82 16.68 5.16
C GLN A 185 13.33 16.56 4.92
N LYS A 186 14.15 16.81 5.94
CA LYS A 186 15.61 16.62 5.84
C LYS A 186 15.98 15.17 5.56
N ILE A 187 15.34 14.22 6.24
CA ILE A 187 15.59 12.79 6.06
C ILE A 187 15.18 12.36 4.65
N ILE A 188 13.99 12.77 4.19
CA ILE A 188 13.46 12.42 2.87
C ILE A 188 14.32 13.01 1.74
N ASN A 189 14.74 14.27 1.85
CA ASN A 189 15.56 14.93 0.85
C ASN A 189 16.94 14.29 0.66
N ASN A 190 17.44 13.62 1.70
CA ASN A 190 18.72 12.90 1.68
C ASN A 190 18.57 11.40 1.39
N SER A 191 17.34 10.92 1.24
CA SER A 191 17.05 9.50 1.01
C SER A 191 16.97 9.16 -0.48
N ILE A 192 17.22 7.89 -0.81
CA ILE A 192 17.04 7.37 -2.16
C ILE A 192 15.54 7.47 -2.51
N LYS A 193 15.24 8.14 -3.61
CA LYS A 193 13.88 8.24 -4.13
C LYS A 193 13.52 6.92 -4.80
N PHE A 194 12.33 6.42 -4.48
CA PHE A 194 11.75 5.31 -5.23
C PHE A 194 11.45 5.77 -6.65
N GLU A 195 11.99 5.05 -7.62
CA GLU A 195 11.67 5.20 -9.03
C GLU A 195 10.93 3.96 -9.50
N LEU A 196 9.85 4.16 -10.28
CA LEU A 196 9.15 3.05 -10.91
C LEU A 196 10.10 2.33 -11.88
N PRO A 197 9.93 1.00 -12.06
CA PRO A 197 10.63 0.29 -13.10
C PRO A 197 10.47 1.00 -14.46
N PRO A 198 11.49 1.01 -15.32
CA PRO A 198 11.45 1.76 -16.60
C PRO A 198 10.37 1.27 -17.57
N ASN A 199 9.84 0.08 -17.31
CA ASN A 199 8.79 -0.56 -18.07
C ASN A 199 7.40 -0.42 -17.43
N MET A 200 7.28 0.46 -16.43
CA MET A 200 6.05 0.76 -15.71
C MET A 200 5.72 2.25 -15.81
N LEU A 201 4.44 2.54 -16.02
CA LEU A 201 3.89 3.89 -16.04
C LEU A 201 2.79 4.01 -14.98
N GLU A 202 2.88 5.05 -14.14
CA GLU A 202 1.75 5.51 -13.34
C GLU A 202 0.79 6.27 -14.25
N VAL A 203 -0.48 5.83 -14.28
CA VAL A 203 -1.52 6.48 -15.05
C VAL A 203 -2.47 7.21 -14.10
N LYS A 204 -2.89 8.40 -14.51
CA LYS A 204 -4.02 9.07 -13.84
C LYS A 204 -5.27 8.18 -14.01
N PRO A 205 -6.26 8.31 -13.11
CA PRO A 205 -7.52 7.58 -13.25
C PRO A 205 -8.08 7.77 -14.66
N LEU A 206 -8.21 6.66 -15.38
CA LEU A 206 -8.63 6.68 -16.78
C LEU A 206 -10.12 7.01 -16.86
N THR A 207 -10.53 7.79 -17.85
CA THR A 207 -11.94 7.97 -18.16
C THR A 207 -12.42 6.91 -19.15
N ASP A 208 -13.73 6.68 -19.21
CA ASP A 208 -14.31 5.94 -20.33
C ASP A 208 -13.86 6.62 -21.64
N MET A 209 -13.44 5.82 -22.62
CA MET A 209 -12.91 6.24 -23.94
C MET A 209 -11.43 6.67 -24.04
N GLU A 210 -10.69 6.82 -22.93
CA GLU A 210 -9.23 7.02 -23.02
C GLU A 210 -8.54 5.73 -23.52
N THR A 211 -7.57 5.89 -24.42
CA THR A 211 -6.83 4.76 -25.02
C THR A 211 -5.41 4.74 -24.51
N ILE A 212 -4.98 3.60 -23.98
CA ILE A 212 -3.57 3.31 -23.72
C ILE A 212 -2.99 2.68 -24.96
N VAL A 213 -2.01 3.36 -25.56
CA VAL A 213 -1.31 2.91 -26.76
C VAL A 213 0.10 2.48 -26.37
N ILE A 214 0.46 1.24 -26.66
CA ILE A 214 1.76 0.68 -26.33
C ILE A 214 2.47 0.33 -27.63
N THR A 215 3.60 0.98 -27.90
CA THR A 215 4.35 0.78 -29.14
C THR A 215 5.76 0.29 -28.85
N GLY A 216 6.23 -0.67 -29.61
CA GLY A 216 7.57 -1.20 -29.40
C GLY A 216 7.99 -2.20 -30.45
N LYS A 217 9.25 -2.64 -30.36
CA LYS A 217 9.73 -3.83 -31.09
C LYS A 217 9.64 -5.04 -30.18
N ILE A 218 9.18 -6.16 -30.73
CA ILE A 218 9.10 -7.43 -29.99
C ILE A 218 10.52 -7.88 -29.66
N SER A 219 10.88 -7.91 -28.38
CA SER A 219 12.20 -8.36 -27.94
C SER A 219 12.19 -9.82 -27.47
N LYS A 220 11.06 -10.29 -26.95
CA LYS A 220 10.83 -11.68 -26.54
C LYS A 220 9.34 -11.97 -26.38
N PHE A 221 8.98 -13.24 -26.48
CA PHE A 221 7.66 -13.73 -26.11
C PHE A 221 7.62 -14.37 -24.71
N PRO A 222 6.47 -14.32 -24.01
CA PRO A 222 5.29 -13.52 -24.35
C PRO A 222 5.52 -12.02 -24.09
N ILE A 223 4.82 -11.18 -24.86
CA ILE A 223 4.66 -9.76 -24.55
C ILE A 223 3.60 -9.67 -23.44
N ASN A 224 3.96 -9.14 -22.28
CA ASN A 224 3.03 -9.00 -21.17
C ASN A 224 2.66 -7.54 -20.97
N VAL A 225 1.37 -7.26 -20.84
CA VAL A 225 0.85 -5.96 -20.46
C VAL A 225 -0.06 -6.14 -19.24
N THR A 226 0.27 -5.48 -18.14
CA THR A 226 -0.47 -5.61 -16.87
C THR A 226 -1.00 -4.26 -16.44
N PHE A 227 -2.31 -4.17 -16.25
CA PHE A 227 -3.03 -3.04 -15.70
C PHE A 227 -3.32 -3.33 -14.23
N LEU A 228 -2.73 -2.54 -13.33
CA LEU A 228 -2.80 -2.74 -11.89
C LEU A 228 -3.64 -1.66 -11.22
N ASN A 229 -4.42 -2.04 -10.21
CA ASN A 229 -5.13 -1.13 -9.33
C ASN A 229 -4.63 -1.28 -7.89
N GLY A 230 -4.13 -0.20 -7.30
CA GLY A 230 -3.65 -0.19 -5.92
C GLY A 230 -2.44 -1.10 -5.68
N ALA A 231 -1.68 -1.40 -6.74
CA ALA A 231 -0.49 -2.23 -6.72
C ALA A 231 0.51 -1.78 -7.79
N ILE A 232 1.80 -2.04 -7.54
CA ILE A 232 2.89 -1.83 -8.51
C ILE A 232 3.60 -3.13 -8.88
N GLU A 233 3.14 -4.27 -8.35
CA GLU A 233 3.55 -5.60 -8.78
C GLU A 233 2.41 -6.59 -8.52
N ARG A 234 2.48 -7.74 -9.18
CA ARG A 234 1.52 -8.82 -8.92
C ARG A 234 1.83 -9.45 -7.57
N HIS A 235 0.79 -9.60 -6.75
CA HIS A 235 0.89 -10.41 -5.56
C HIS A 235 -0.28 -11.39 -5.49
N ASN A 236 0.00 -12.61 -5.08
CA ASN A 236 -0.97 -13.70 -5.16
C ASN A 236 -2.18 -13.50 -4.24
N ARG A 237 -2.08 -12.60 -3.27
CA ARG A 237 -3.07 -12.42 -2.21
C ARG A 237 -3.61 -11.00 -2.08
N ILE A 238 -2.86 -9.98 -2.52
CA ILE A 238 -3.21 -8.56 -2.37
C ILE A 238 -2.85 -7.81 -3.64
N GLY A 239 -3.40 -6.61 -3.80
CA GLY A 239 -3.36 -5.92 -5.08
C GLY A 239 -4.37 -6.49 -6.07
N GLN A 240 -4.83 -5.63 -6.96
CA GLN A 240 -5.88 -5.96 -7.91
C GLN A 240 -5.33 -5.82 -9.34
N VAL A 241 -5.73 -6.74 -10.21
CA VAL A 241 -5.28 -6.78 -11.60
C VAL A 241 -6.49 -6.52 -12.48
N VAL A 242 -6.55 -5.33 -13.06
CA VAL A 242 -7.63 -4.91 -13.96
C VAL A 242 -7.56 -5.71 -15.25
N LEU A 243 -6.35 -5.89 -15.78
CA LEU A 243 -6.07 -6.68 -16.98
C LEU A 243 -4.66 -7.26 -16.89
N ASP A 244 -4.52 -8.54 -17.18
CA ASP A 244 -3.27 -9.27 -17.34
C ASP A 244 -3.27 -9.87 -18.73
N PHE A 245 -2.69 -9.16 -19.68
CA PHE A 245 -2.64 -9.53 -21.08
C PHE A 245 -1.27 -10.14 -21.39
N ALA A 246 -1.23 -11.32 -21.97
CA ALA A 246 -0.02 -11.97 -22.44
C ALA A 246 -0.21 -12.46 -23.88
N LEU A 247 0.58 -11.90 -24.79
CA LEU A 247 0.58 -12.20 -26.22
C LEU A 247 1.81 -13.07 -26.53
N SER A 248 1.55 -14.32 -26.90
CA SER A 248 2.54 -15.24 -27.44
C SER A 248 2.49 -15.22 -28.97
N GLN A 249 3.36 -16.00 -29.63
CA GLN A 249 3.34 -16.10 -31.10
C GLN A 249 2.01 -16.61 -31.65
N ASN A 250 1.32 -17.49 -30.94
CA ASN A 250 0.13 -18.19 -31.44
C ASN A 250 -1.11 -18.00 -30.55
N ASP A 251 -0.93 -17.49 -29.34
CA ASP A 251 -1.95 -17.51 -28.31
C ASP A 251 -2.04 -16.15 -27.61
N ILE A 252 -3.26 -15.79 -27.22
CA ILE A 252 -3.53 -14.66 -26.34
C ILE A 252 -4.11 -15.19 -25.03
N TYR A 253 -3.49 -14.80 -23.92
CA TYR A 253 -3.98 -15.04 -22.57
C TYR A 253 -4.39 -13.73 -21.93
N ILE A 254 -5.60 -13.69 -21.36
CA ILE A 254 -6.12 -12.53 -20.65
C ILE A 254 -6.71 -12.97 -19.31
N GLU A 255 -6.34 -12.27 -18.25
CA GLU A 255 -6.91 -12.50 -16.92
C GLU A 255 -7.25 -11.17 -16.23
N SER A 256 -8.26 -11.20 -15.36
CA SER A 256 -8.56 -10.13 -14.41
C SER A 256 -8.73 -10.75 -13.02
N LYS A 257 -8.26 -10.05 -11.98
CA LYS A 257 -8.26 -10.52 -10.59
C LYS A 257 -8.73 -9.43 -9.64
N SER A 258 -9.75 -9.74 -8.84
CA SER A 258 -10.26 -8.84 -7.80
C SER A 258 -10.74 -9.63 -6.59
N LYS A 259 -10.25 -9.28 -5.39
CA LYS A 259 -10.70 -9.82 -4.09
C LYS A 259 -10.84 -11.36 -4.05
N GLY A 260 -9.84 -12.07 -4.58
CA GLY A 260 -9.81 -13.53 -4.63
C GLY A 260 -10.57 -14.16 -5.81
N SER A 261 -11.44 -13.40 -6.49
CA SER A 261 -12.08 -13.80 -7.74
C SER A 261 -11.14 -13.64 -8.93
N LYS A 262 -11.31 -14.50 -9.93
CA LYS A 262 -10.53 -14.49 -11.18
C LYS A 262 -11.45 -14.68 -12.39
N ALA A 263 -11.33 -13.82 -13.40
CA ALA A 263 -11.91 -14.03 -14.72
C ALA A 263 -10.78 -14.33 -15.70
N LYS A 264 -10.93 -15.38 -16.50
CA LYS A 264 -9.89 -15.84 -17.43
C LYS A 264 -10.46 -16.00 -18.83
N TYR A 265 -9.67 -15.62 -19.80
CA TYR A 265 -9.92 -15.82 -21.22
C TYR A 265 -8.64 -16.29 -21.90
N THR A 266 -8.74 -17.33 -22.71
CA THR A 266 -7.62 -17.83 -23.51
C THR A 266 -8.15 -18.13 -24.90
N THR A 267 -7.48 -17.59 -25.92
CA THR A 267 -7.78 -17.90 -27.31
C THR A 267 -6.51 -18.36 -28.02
N LYS A 268 -6.63 -19.45 -28.79
CA LYS A 268 -5.57 -20.03 -29.62
C LYS A 268 -5.48 -19.44 -31.02
N LEU A 269 -6.31 -18.44 -31.28
CA LEU A 269 -6.59 -17.96 -32.62
C LEU A 269 -6.30 -16.46 -32.65
N LEU A 270 -5.00 -16.15 -32.72
CA LEU A 270 -4.64 -15.13 -33.69
C LEU A 270 -5.17 -15.62 -35.06
N PRO A 271 -5.79 -14.75 -35.88
CA PRO A 271 -6.16 -15.11 -37.24
C PRO A 271 -4.94 -15.77 -37.90
N HIS A 272 -5.15 -16.79 -38.76
CA HIS A 272 -4.06 -17.55 -39.40
C HIS A 272 -3.03 -16.69 -40.17
N HIS A 273 -3.22 -15.38 -40.24
CA HIS A 273 -2.38 -14.41 -40.91
C HIS A 273 -1.52 -13.56 -39.96
N LEU A 274 -1.78 -13.51 -38.65
CA LEU A 274 -0.97 -12.72 -37.72
C LEU A 274 0.22 -13.55 -37.19
N GLU A 275 1.29 -13.63 -37.97
CA GLU A 275 2.53 -14.30 -37.57
C GLU A 275 3.53 -13.29 -36.97
N LEU A 276 3.51 -13.14 -35.64
CA LEU A 276 4.38 -12.19 -34.93
C LEU A 276 5.82 -12.69 -34.80
N LYS A 277 6.80 -11.84 -35.10
CA LYS A 277 8.23 -12.19 -35.02
C LYS A 277 9.02 -11.27 -34.10
N GLU A 278 10.04 -11.82 -33.43
CA GLU A 278 10.99 -11.00 -32.70
C GLU A 278 11.67 -10.00 -33.65
N GLY A 279 11.87 -8.77 -33.18
CA GLY A 279 12.37 -7.62 -33.94
C GLY A 279 11.30 -6.85 -34.72
N GLU A 280 10.08 -7.39 -34.87
CA GLU A 280 8.97 -6.72 -35.53
C GLU A 280 8.43 -5.57 -34.68
N ALA A 281 7.97 -4.49 -35.32
CA ALA A 281 7.28 -3.41 -34.65
C ALA A 281 5.80 -3.75 -34.48
N ILE A 282 5.26 -3.46 -33.30
CA ILE A 282 3.88 -3.74 -32.93
C ILE A 282 3.31 -2.55 -32.16
N GLN A 283 2.01 -2.33 -32.34
CA GLN A 283 1.22 -1.40 -31.54
C GLN A 283 0.07 -2.17 -30.88
N LEU A 284 -0.11 -1.95 -29.58
CA LEU A 284 -1.21 -2.51 -28.80
C LEU A 284 -2.07 -1.36 -28.30
N ASN A 285 -3.32 -1.30 -28.72
CA ASN A 285 -4.29 -0.32 -28.24
C ASN A 285 -5.19 -0.98 -27.20
N PHE A 286 -5.38 -0.33 -26.06
CA PHE A 286 -6.34 -0.75 -25.04
C PHE A 286 -7.29 0.40 -24.74
N TYR A 287 -8.58 0.14 -24.77
CA TYR A 287 -9.59 1.12 -24.39
C TYR A 287 -10.75 0.42 -23.69
N GLY A 288 -11.36 1.11 -22.75
CA GLY A 288 -12.39 0.52 -21.90
C GLY A 288 -13.62 1.40 -21.74
N LYS A 289 -14.72 0.71 -21.44
CA LYS A 289 -15.97 1.32 -21.00
C LYS A 289 -16.55 0.44 -19.90
N MET A 290 -16.69 1.00 -18.70
CA MET A 290 -17.08 0.22 -17.53
C MET A 290 -16.14 -0.99 -17.35
N GLU A 291 -16.70 -2.20 -17.18
CA GLU A 291 -15.97 -3.47 -17.00
C GLU A 291 -15.56 -4.13 -18.32
N SER A 292 -15.85 -3.51 -19.47
CA SER A 292 -15.46 -4.04 -20.77
C SER A 292 -14.16 -3.38 -21.24
N ILE A 293 -13.16 -4.19 -21.57
CA ILE A 293 -11.87 -3.76 -22.10
C ILE A 293 -11.72 -4.34 -23.50
N SER A 294 -11.68 -3.46 -24.49
CA SER A 294 -11.30 -3.82 -25.86
C SER A 294 -9.80 -3.71 -26.01
N PHE A 295 -9.24 -4.56 -26.87
CA PHE A 295 -7.85 -4.44 -27.28
C PHE A 295 -7.70 -4.66 -28.77
N GLU A 296 -6.73 -3.98 -29.35
CA GLU A 296 -6.33 -4.10 -30.75
C GLU A 296 -4.83 -4.35 -30.83
N ILE A 297 -4.46 -5.25 -31.72
CA ILE A 297 -3.08 -5.58 -32.06
C ILE A 297 -2.87 -5.14 -33.50
N GLU A 298 -2.02 -4.16 -33.69
CA GLU A 298 -1.65 -3.63 -34.99
C GLU A 298 -0.21 -4.03 -35.32
N THR A 299 -0.04 -4.69 -36.46
CA THR A 299 1.26 -4.90 -37.10
C THR A 299 1.31 -4.10 -38.39
N LYS A 300 2.40 -4.25 -39.15
CA LYS A 300 2.50 -3.64 -40.47
C LYS A 300 1.48 -4.23 -41.47
N GLU A 301 1.08 -5.49 -41.27
CA GLU A 301 0.34 -6.26 -42.27
C GLU A 301 -1.14 -6.44 -41.93
N ASP A 302 -1.48 -6.44 -40.65
CA ASP A 302 -2.83 -6.80 -40.20
C ASP A 302 -3.20 -6.11 -38.88
N THR A 303 -4.50 -6.12 -38.58
CA THR A 303 -5.08 -5.60 -37.34
C THR A 303 -6.02 -6.64 -36.76
N TYR A 304 -5.78 -7.01 -35.50
CA TYR A 304 -6.66 -7.91 -34.76
C TYR A 304 -7.31 -7.19 -33.58
N ALA A 305 -8.64 -7.28 -33.48
CA ALA A 305 -9.39 -6.66 -32.39
C ALA A 305 -10.23 -7.71 -31.65
N ASN A 306 -10.34 -7.56 -30.34
CA ASN A 306 -11.21 -8.40 -29.52
C ASN A 306 -11.65 -7.67 -28.23
N LEU A 307 -12.59 -8.28 -27.50
CA LEU A 307 -13.22 -7.73 -26.31
C LEU A 307 -13.08 -8.70 -25.13
N PHE A 308 -12.76 -8.16 -23.96
CA PHE A 308 -12.69 -8.89 -22.70
C PHE A 308 -13.55 -8.21 -21.62
N ILE A 309 -14.29 -9.01 -20.85
CA ILE A 309 -15.06 -8.52 -19.69
C ILE A 309 -14.21 -8.74 -18.43
N SER A 310 -13.74 -7.65 -17.85
CA SER A 310 -12.94 -7.63 -16.63
C SER A 310 -13.81 -7.68 -15.38
N LEU A 311 -13.24 -8.14 -14.26
CA LEU A 311 -13.87 -8.04 -12.93
C LEU A 311 -13.84 -6.62 -12.36
N MET A 312 -13.20 -5.70 -13.07
CA MET A 312 -12.96 -4.34 -12.61
C MET A 312 -13.12 -3.35 -13.76
N PRO A 313 -13.55 -2.11 -13.46
CA PRO A 313 -13.63 -1.10 -14.49
C PRO A 313 -12.23 -0.72 -14.97
N TYR A 314 -12.10 -0.47 -16.28
CA TYR A 314 -10.86 0.01 -16.90
C TYR A 314 -10.30 1.27 -16.19
N ALA A 315 -11.21 2.16 -15.79
CA ALA A 315 -10.95 3.37 -15.01
C ALA A 315 -10.25 3.15 -13.66
N ALA A 316 -10.27 1.93 -13.11
CA ALA A 316 -9.57 1.61 -11.86
C ALA A 316 -8.05 1.43 -12.04
N THR A 317 -7.53 1.47 -13.26
CA THR A 317 -6.09 1.33 -13.53
C THR A 317 -5.33 2.52 -12.93
N HIS A 318 -4.30 2.21 -12.15
CA HIS A 318 -3.34 3.17 -11.61
C HIS A 318 -1.94 2.98 -12.19
N TYR A 319 -1.59 1.76 -12.59
CA TYR A 319 -0.28 1.47 -13.18
C TYR A 319 -0.42 0.53 -14.38
N VAL A 320 0.43 0.75 -15.38
CA VAL A 320 0.57 -0.12 -16.56
C VAL A 320 2.01 -0.61 -16.63
N MET A 321 2.21 -1.92 -16.69
CA MET A 321 3.52 -2.55 -16.80
C MET A 321 3.62 -3.33 -18.11
N VAL A 322 4.73 -3.17 -18.82
CA VAL A 322 4.96 -3.79 -20.12
C VAL A 322 6.25 -4.60 -20.11
N ASP A 323 6.21 -5.85 -20.54
CA ASP A 323 7.40 -6.70 -20.72
C ASP A 323 7.38 -7.33 -22.11
N GLY A 324 8.57 -7.61 -22.65
CA GLY A 324 8.71 -8.25 -23.97
C GLY A 324 8.73 -7.29 -25.16
N LEU A 325 8.71 -5.98 -24.90
CA LEU A 325 8.88 -4.94 -25.90
C LEU A 325 10.12 -4.08 -25.60
N GLU A 326 10.81 -3.66 -26.66
CA GLU A 326 11.86 -2.65 -26.63
C GLU A 326 11.34 -1.33 -27.18
N LYS A 327 11.72 -0.23 -26.52
CA LYS A 327 11.36 1.13 -26.94
C LYS A 327 11.96 1.44 -28.33
N ILE A 328 11.14 1.99 -29.22
CA ILE A 328 11.58 2.53 -30.51
C ILE A 328 11.96 4.00 -30.28
N LYS A 329 13.08 4.48 -30.83
CA LYS A 329 13.59 5.84 -30.57
C LYS A 329 12.58 6.98 -30.80
N GLU A 330 11.61 6.76 -31.69
CA GLU A 330 10.64 7.75 -32.12
C GLU A 330 9.41 7.86 -31.20
N TYR A 331 9.16 6.87 -30.33
CA TYR A 331 7.95 6.79 -29.52
C TYR A 331 8.26 6.39 -28.08
N ASP A 332 7.45 6.88 -27.14
CA ASP A 332 7.44 6.32 -25.79
C ASP A 332 6.81 4.92 -25.82
N LEU A 333 7.30 4.02 -24.95
CA LEU A 333 6.82 2.64 -24.90
C LEU A 333 5.33 2.58 -24.57
N ILE A 334 4.87 3.50 -23.71
CA ILE A 334 3.47 3.63 -23.29
C ILE A 334 3.09 5.10 -23.50
N ASP A 335 2.05 5.33 -24.31
CA ASP A 335 1.47 6.63 -24.58
C ASP A 335 -0.01 6.63 -24.18
N LEU A 336 -0.48 7.76 -23.65
CA LEU A 336 -1.86 7.97 -23.25
C LEU A 336 -2.53 8.89 -24.25
N GLN A 337 -3.39 8.33 -25.09
CA GLN A 337 -4.12 9.10 -26.10
C GLN A 337 -5.53 9.42 -25.63
N ARG A 338 -5.85 10.71 -25.71
CA ARG A 338 -7.18 11.25 -25.43
C ARG A 338 -7.85 11.50 -26.76
N ASN A 339 -8.90 10.72 -27.04
CA ASN A 339 -9.77 10.91 -28.20
C ASN A 339 -10.65 12.14 -28.05
#